data_AF-A0A2V7L5A6-F1
#
_entry.id   AF-A0A2V7L5A6-F1
#
_cell.length_a   1.000
_cell.length_b   1.000
_cell.length_c   1.000
_cell.angle_alpha   90.00
_cell.angle_beta   90.00
_cell.angle_gamma   90.00
#
_symmetry.space_group_name_H-M   'P 1'
#
loop_
_entity.id
_entity.type
_entity.pdbx_description
1 polymer ?
#
loop_
_entity_poly.entity_id
_entity_poly.type
_entity_poly.pdbx_seq_one_letter_code
_entity_poly.pdbx_strand_id
1 'polypeptide(L)'
;MRRRLIPFLAFGALLTTCQNAERSLAPKVDGPQFSLSADEGLRGTIAFHSTRDGDFDIYIMNADGSRPTQLTNTPDNDIDPIWSPNGKRIAFNRFNNTFSTLEILVMNAA
;
A
#
# COMPACT_ATOMS: atom_id res chain seq x y z
N MET A 1 -49.62 9.25 60.59
CA MET A 1 -48.52 9.27 59.60
C MET A 1 -49.05 8.67 58.29
N ARG A 2 -49.09 9.47 57.22
CA ARG A 2 -49.71 9.15 55.92
C ARG A 2 -48.68 8.53 54.96
N ARG A 3 -49.12 7.51 54.21
CA ARG A 3 -48.44 6.94 53.01
C ARG A 3 -48.37 7.97 51.86
N ARG A 4 -47.35 7.81 51.00
CA ARG A 4 -47.15 8.25 49.57
C ARG A 4 -45.71 8.80 49.39
N LEU A 5 -44.95 8.69 48.29
CA LEU A 5 -45.14 8.39 46.85
C LEU A 5 -43.73 8.15 46.24
N ILE A 6 -43.66 7.44 45.10
CA ILE A 6 -42.45 7.28 44.25
C ILE A 6 -42.03 8.63 43.64
N PRO A 7 -40.73 8.85 43.36
CA PRO A 7 -40.35 9.66 42.21
C PRO A 7 -39.33 9.02 41.25
N PHE A 8 -39.65 9.17 39.96
CA PHE A 8 -38.77 9.45 38.82
C PHE A 8 -37.80 8.38 38.29
N LEU A 9 -38.32 7.64 37.31
CA LEU A 9 -37.64 7.44 36.02
C LEU A 9 -36.94 8.74 35.54
N ALA A 10 -35.62 8.72 35.37
CA ALA A 10 -34.91 9.46 34.31
C ALA A 10 -33.40 9.20 34.36
N PHE A 11 -32.82 8.97 33.18
CA PHE A 11 -31.40 9.19 32.85
C PHE A 11 -30.35 8.30 33.52
N GLY A 12 -30.15 7.13 32.92
CA GLY A 12 -28.92 6.34 33.12
C GLY A 12 -28.64 5.36 31.99
N ALA A 13 -29.22 5.58 30.81
CA ALA A 13 -28.91 4.81 29.61
C ALA A 13 -28.12 5.71 28.67
N LEU A 14 -26.79 5.72 28.78
CA LEU A 14 -25.84 5.89 27.70
C LEU A 14 -24.44 5.90 28.30
N LEU A 15 -23.68 4.83 28.05
CA LEU A 15 -22.21 4.76 27.90
C LEU A 15 -21.68 3.34 28.17
N THR A 16 -22.53 2.32 28.01
CA THR A 16 -22.06 0.94 27.87
C THR A 16 -22.10 0.57 26.38
N THR A 17 -20.89 0.34 25.85
CA THR A 17 -20.56 -0.20 24.51
C THR A 17 -20.93 0.66 23.29
N CYS A 18 -19.99 1.52 22.88
CA CYS A 18 -19.71 1.68 21.45
C CYS A 18 -18.34 1.05 21.17
N GLN A 19 -18.25 -0.26 21.33
CA GLN A 19 -17.18 -1.03 20.72
C GLN A 19 -17.85 -2.04 19.80
N ASN A 20 -17.54 -1.88 18.51
CA ASN A 20 -17.93 -2.71 17.37
C ASN A 20 -19.15 -2.22 16.58
N ALA A 21 -18.89 -1.33 15.62
CA ALA A 21 -19.58 -1.34 14.34
C ALA A 21 -18.70 -0.73 13.22
N GLU A 22 -17.45 -1.20 13.09
CA GLU A 22 -16.68 -0.99 11.86
C GLU A 22 -16.25 -2.35 11.29
N ARG A 23 -17.22 -3.24 11.07
CA ARG A 23 -16.98 -4.34 10.12
C ARG A 23 -17.27 -3.78 8.74
N SER A 24 -16.21 -3.37 8.04
CA SER A 24 -16.31 -2.93 6.65
C SER A 24 -17.09 -3.96 5.84
N LEU A 25 -18.28 -3.59 5.36
CA LEU A 25 -19.09 -4.38 4.44
C LEU A 25 -18.70 -4.11 2.98
N ALA A 26 -17.63 -3.35 2.74
CA ALA A 26 -17.15 -3.12 1.38
C ALA A 26 -16.74 -4.47 0.78
N PRO A 27 -17.24 -4.82 -0.42
CA PRO A 27 -16.80 -6.02 -1.12
C PRO A 27 -15.27 -5.99 -1.22
N LYS A 28 -14.64 -7.14 -0.97
CA LYS A 28 -13.20 -7.30 -1.13
C LYS A 28 -12.88 -6.98 -2.59
N VAL A 29 -12.32 -5.80 -2.83
CA VAL A 29 -11.94 -5.36 -4.17
C VAL A 29 -10.72 -6.20 -4.55
N ASP A 30 -10.92 -7.20 -5.41
CA ASP A 30 -9.87 -8.08 -5.96
C ASP A 30 -9.02 -7.37 -7.04
N GLY A 31 -9.08 -6.04 -7.12
CA GLY A 31 -8.23 -5.20 -7.97
C GLY A 31 -6.91 -4.83 -7.28
N PRO A 32 -5.93 -4.29 -8.03
CA PRO A 32 -4.65 -3.87 -7.46
C PRO A 32 -4.89 -2.82 -6.38
N GLN A 33 -4.66 -3.20 -5.13
CA GLN A 33 -4.73 -2.29 -4.01
C GLN A 33 -3.44 -1.49 -3.97
N PHE A 34 -3.53 -0.19 -4.23
CA PHE A 34 -2.47 0.73 -3.82
C PHE A 34 -2.46 0.71 -2.29
N SER A 35 -1.49 0.01 -1.70
CA SER A 35 -1.36 -0.07 -0.25
C SER A 35 -1.07 1.33 0.29
N LEU A 36 -2.01 1.87 1.07
CA LEU A 36 -1.86 3.11 1.83
C LEU A 36 -1.44 2.85 3.29
N SER A 37 -1.22 1.59 3.69
CA SER A 37 -0.85 1.24 5.07
C SER A 37 0.64 0.93 5.19
N ALA A 38 1.30 1.63 6.11
CA ALA A 38 2.74 1.54 6.34
C ALA A 38 3.19 0.20 7.01
N ASP A 39 2.24 -0.64 7.43
CA ASP A 39 2.44 -1.85 8.22
C ASP A 39 2.42 -3.16 7.42
N GLU A 40 1.71 -3.22 6.28
CA GLU A 40 1.56 -4.45 5.48
C GLU A 40 2.61 -4.59 4.35
N GLY A 41 3.37 -3.54 4.07
CA GLY A 41 4.45 -3.62 3.10
C GLY A 41 5.25 -2.34 3.03
N LEU A 42 6.56 -2.50 2.90
CA LEU A 42 7.52 -1.48 2.48
C LEU A 42 8.17 -0.62 3.56
N ARG A 43 7.77 -0.61 4.83
CA ARG A 43 8.41 0.26 5.86
C ARG A 43 8.57 1.71 5.37
N GLY A 44 7.61 2.20 4.59
CA GLY A 44 7.72 3.50 3.92
C GLY A 44 8.71 3.55 2.76
N THR A 45 8.98 2.44 2.05
CA THR A 45 9.77 2.41 0.81
C THR A 45 8.82 2.52 -0.38
N ILE A 46 9.24 3.18 -1.46
CA ILE A 46 8.53 3.21 -2.74
C ILE A 46 9.41 2.62 -3.83
N ALA A 47 8.80 2.03 -4.86
CA ALA A 47 9.46 1.71 -6.11
C ALA A 47 8.98 2.69 -7.19
N PHE A 48 9.88 3.07 -8.08
CA PHE A 48 9.61 4.00 -9.17
C PHE A 48 10.61 3.76 -10.30
N HIS A 49 10.27 4.17 -11.52
CA HIS A 49 11.24 4.20 -12.61
C HIS A 49 11.80 5.61 -12.83
N SER A 50 13.02 5.74 -13.33
CA SER A 50 13.67 7.04 -13.56
C SER A 50 14.69 6.95 -14.69
N THR A 51 14.78 8.01 -15.50
CA THR A 51 15.79 8.18 -16.56
C THR A 51 17.06 8.89 -16.09
N ARG A 52 17.29 8.94 -14.79
CA ARG A 52 18.40 9.72 -14.20
C ARG A 52 19.79 9.27 -14.67
N ASP A 53 19.90 8.00 -15.10
CA ASP A 53 21.15 7.38 -15.54
C ASP A 53 21.16 7.05 -17.06
N GLY A 54 20.19 7.58 -17.82
CA GLY A 54 20.16 7.53 -19.29
C GLY A 54 18.86 6.95 -19.86
N ASP A 55 18.55 5.71 -19.49
CA ASP A 55 17.34 4.96 -19.82
C ASP A 55 16.47 4.74 -18.58
N PHE A 56 15.25 4.26 -18.79
CA PHE A 56 14.36 3.95 -17.67
C PHE A 56 14.89 2.73 -16.91
N ASP A 57 15.23 2.95 -15.64
CA ASP A 57 15.56 1.90 -14.70
C ASP A 57 14.61 1.91 -13.51
N ILE A 58 14.47 0.77 -12.83
CA ILE A 58 13.73 0.62 -11.58
C ILE A 58 14.62 1.00 -10.39
N TYR A 59 14.08 1.83 -9.52
CA TYR A 59 14.69 2.28 -8.28
C TYR A 59 13.76 2.01 -7.10
N ILE A 60 14.37 1.96 -5.91
CA ILE A 60 13.68 2.04 -4.63
C ILE A 60 14.24 3.16 -3.77
N MET A 61 13.41 3.75 -2.91
CA MET A 61 13.84 4.74 -1.91
C MET A 61 12.85 4.82 -0.76
N ASN A 62 13.25 5.42 0.35
CA ASN A 62 12.30 5.79 1.40
C ASN A 62 11.31 6.84 0.86
N ALA A 63 10.08 6.85 1.37
CA ALA A 63 8.99 7.73 0.95
C ALA A 63 9.25 9.20 1.29
N ASP A 64 10.20 9.48 2.19
CA ASP A 64 10.75 10.81 2.46
C ASP A 64 11.76 11.28 1.40
N GLY A 65 12.04 10.45 0.38
CA GLY A 65 13.00 10.70 -0.70
C GLY A 65 14.43 10.31 -0.37
N SER A 66 14.72 9.82 0.83
CA SER A 66 16.07 9.42 1.22
C SER A 66 16.44 8.02 0.71
N ARG A 67 17.75 7.74 0.65
CA ARG A 67 18.33 6.42 0.31
C ARG A 67 17.87 5.83 -1.04
N PRO A 68 17.95 6.56 -2.16
CA PRO A 68 17.69 5.98 -3.47
C PRO A 68 18.69 4.87 -3.78
N THR A 69 18.17 3.74 -4.28
CA THR A 69 18.95 2.57 -4.71
C THR A 69 18.44 2.13 -6.08
N GLN A 70 19.35 1.98 -7.03
CA GLN A 70 19.07 1.44 -8.36
C GLN A 70 18.97 -0.09 -8.28
N LEU A 71 17.94 -0.68 -8.88
CA LEU A 71 17.73 -2.13 -8.89
C LEU A 71 17.97 -2.76 -10.26
N THR A 72 17.73 -2.03 -11.34
CA THR A 72 18.05 -2.44 -12.72
C THR A 72 19.10 -1.52 -13.30
N ASN A 73 19.92 -2.05 -14.19
CA ASN A 73 20.87 -1.27 -14.98
C ASN A 73 21.12 -2.08 -16.26
N THR A 74 20.23 -1.91 -17.22
CA THR A 74 20.28 -2.61 -18.51
C THR A 74 19.97 -1.64 -19.63
N PRO A 75 20.46 -1.86 -20.87
CA PRO A 75 20.19 -0.96 -22.01
C PRO A 75 18.71 -0.87 -22.47
N ASP A 76 17.82 -1.63 -21.83
CA ASP A 76 16.40 -1.70 -22.12
C ASP A 76 15.64 -0.86 -21.09
N ASN A 77 14.46 -0.35 -21.48
CA ASN A 77 13.65 0.48 -20.57
C ASN A 77 12.83 -0.38 -19.62
N ASP A 78 13.16 -0.36 -18.33
CA ASP A 78 12.41 -1.01 -17.27
C ASP A 78 11.45 0.01 -16.61
N ILE A 79 10.14 -0.25 -16.70
CA ILE A 79 9.06 0.68 -16.31
C ILE A 79 7.94 -0.01 -15.50
N ASP A 80 7.03 0.81 -14.97
CA ASP A 80 5.81 0.39 -14.23
C ASP A 80 6.04 -0.66 -13.11
N PRO A 81 6.95 -0.40 -12.15
CA PRO A 81 7.19 -1.35 -11.08
C PRO A 81 5.98 -1.48 -10.14
N ILE A 82 5.66 -2.72 -9.75
CA ILE A 82 4.69 -3.04 -8.71
C ILE A 82 5.28 -4.02 -7.69
N TRP A 83 5.05 -3.76 -6.41
CA TRP A 83 5.51 -4.65 -5.34
C TRP A 83 4.62 -5.88 -5.22
N SER A 84 5.22 -7.03 -4.88
CA SER A 84 4.46 -8.16 -4.37
C SER A 84 3.82 -7.80 -3.02
N PRO A 85 2.67 -8.39 -2.65
CA PRO A 85 1.97 -8.04 -1.41
C PRO A 85 2.83 -8.13 -0.14
N ASN A 86 3.80 -9.06 -0.11
CA ASN A 86 4.72 -9.24 1.01
C ASN A 86 6.00 -8.38 0.94
N GLY A 87 6.11 -7.49 -0.05
CA GLY A 87 7.26 -6.58 -0.24
C GLY A 87 8.59 -7.26 -0.59
N LYS A 88 8.61 -8.55 -0.97
CA LYS A 88 9.85 -9.29 -1.26
C LYS A 88 10.28 -9.23 -2.73
N ARG A 89 9.34 -8.98 -3.63
CA ARG A 89 9.57 -8.98 -5.07
C ARG A 89 8.94 -7.76 -5.72
N ILE A 90 9.44 -7.42 -6.90
CA ILE A 90 8.89 -6.39 -7.76
C ILE A 90 8.64 -7.02 -9.12
N ALA A 91 7.43 -6.85 -9.65
CA ALA A 91 7.13 -7.09 -11.06
C ALA A 91 7.21 -5.77 -11.83
N PHE A 92 7.68 -5.81 -13.07
CA PHE A 92 7.84 -4.63 -13.91
C PHE A 92 7.79 -4.99 -15.39
N ASN A 93 7.58 -3.98 -16.23
CA ASN A 93 7.60 -4.10 -17.68
C ASN A 93 9.02 -3.81 -18.18
N ARG A 94 9.57 -4.66 -19.04
CA ARG A 94 10.79 -4.36 -19.81
C ARG A 94 10.43 -4.10 -21.26
N PHE A 95 10.80 -2.94 -21.76
CA PHE A 95 10.69 -2.58 -23.17
C PHE A 95 12.07 -2.61 -23.83
N ASN A 96 12.27 -3.60 -24.71
CA ASN A 96 13.50 -3.70 -25.48
C ASN A 96 13.47 -2.71 -26.65
N ASN A 97 14.37 -1.74 -26.62
CA ASN A 97 14.42 -0.66 -27.61
C ASN A 97 14.85 -1.15 -29.00
N THR A 98 15.60 -2.25 -29.07
CA THR A 98 16.13 -2.80 -30.33
C THR A 98 15.06 -3.59 -31.09
N PHE A 99 14.27 -4.39 -30.36
CA PHE A 99 13.29 -5.30 -30.95
C PHE A 99 11.84 -4.86 -30.77
N SER A 100 11.59 -3.73 -30.07
CA SER A 100 10.25 -3.20 -29.76
C SER A 100 9.35 -4.22 -29.06
N THR A 101 9.93 -5.04 -28.19
CA THR A 101 9.21 -6.07 -27.44
C THR A 101 8.97 -5.62 -26.00
N LEU A 102 7.78 -5.91 -25.47
CA LEU A 102 7.42 -5.69 -24.07
C LEU A 102 7.34 -7.04 -23.35
N GLU A 103 8.08 -7.16 -22.25
CA GLU A 103 8.12 -8.35 -21.40
C GLU A 103 7.72 -8.00 -19.96
N ILE A 104 7.10 -8.95 -19.25
CA ILE A 104 6.83 -8.80 -17.81
C ILE A 104 7.87 -9.62 -17.05
N LEU A 105 8.64 -8.96 -16.20
CA LEU A 105 9.70 -9.56 -15.40
C LEU A 105 9.39 -9.44 -13.91
N VAL A 106 10.00 -10.32 -13.10
CA VAL A 106 9.91 -10.30 -11.64
C VAL A 106 11.32 -10.41 -11.04
N MET A 107 11.66 -9.53 -10.12
CA MET A 107 12.93 -9.53 -9.40
C MET A 107 12.74 -9.54 -7.88
N ASN A 108 13.80 -9.87 -7.15
CA ASN A 108 13.86 -9.65 -5.70
C ASN A 108 14.15 -8.17 -5.42
N ALA A 109 13.56 -7.63 -4.36
CA ALA A 109 13.64 -6.20 -4.10
C ALA A 109 14.89 -5.73 -3.35
N ALA A 110 15.47 -6.58 -2.49
CA ALA A 110 16.77 -6.50 -1.83
C ALA A 110 16.85 -7.64 -0.81
#